data_AF-A0A0K9PY35-F1
#
_entry.id   AF-A0A0K9PY35-F1
#
_cell.length_a   1.000
_cell.length_b   1.000
_cell.length_c   1.000
_cell.angle_alpha   90.00
_cell.angle_beta   90.00
_cell.angle_gamma   90.00
#
_symmetry.space_group_name_H-M   'P 1'
#
loop_
_entity.id
_entity.type
_entity.pdbx_description
1 polymer ?
#
loop_
_entity_poly.entity_id
_entity_poly.type
_entity_poly.pdbx_seq_one_letter_code
_entity_poly.pdbx_strand_id
1 'polypeptide(L)'
;METDGSPVRSGCVDNSLERIKQQLSLGEGKCLLQGPLLKRSETLRKWNERWVILNPTTGKMEYKTRRNEPFVRGTILFDSSSIITLSPLNFQGLPKYDGCCFYIGNPLKKEYFLCAETPNAARAWVSTLNATQLVLKAHKEAVNSLGSGGSERSGIVATAVSAANSAALEAKKEIEAALKVSMRSALATMTNKSNDDEMDDLAIMKETLRVKDEELHHLSNNLRTCDCTIKDLADKLTDTAEAAECAASAVHVMDEERRLACKEIERLSTYTVKQLNTLTNKLRESDEKVTTLSKENELLLKQKESALQEAHLWRTELGKAREHAVISEAAVLRADERAKVSQAAGEDKLNESAEKQMAFAKEREELLAYVNILQLQIQRQESNTKQVINETSESCSDGNVDKACLIDFRNKHNSDDDVVNSVMDGIDIKPISDAEWSGFQPTNARIADVREILSDEGATSLDIPVVTTEADHKQP
;
A
#
# COMPACT_ATOMS: atom_id res chain seq x y z
N MET A 1 30.32 -5.51 20.04
CA MET A 1 31.28 -4.44 20.41
C MET A 1 32.23 -4.31 19.23
N GLU A 2 32.30 -3.20 18.52
CA GLU A 2 31.61 -1.91 18.72
C GLU A 2 30.90 -1.44 17.44
N THR A 3 30.08 -0.41 17.56
CA THR A 3 29.31 0.21 16.46
C THR A 3 29.99 1.49 16.02
N ASP A 4 30.21 1.67 14.71
CA ASP A 4 30.65 2.96 14.16
C ASP A 4 29.60 3.50 13.18
N GLY A 5 28.87 4.53 13.61
CA GLY A 5 27.72 5.10 12.93
C GLY A 5 28.04 6.49 12.38
N SER A 6 28.14 6.61 11.05
CA SER A 6 28.44 7.90 10.40
C SER A 6 27.40 8.99 10.71
N PRO A 7 27.80 10.20 11.14
CA PRO A 7 26.87 11.25 11.54
C PRO A 7 26.17 11.89 10.32
N VAL A 8 24.87 11.62 10.17
CA VAL A 8 24.06 12.16 9.06
C VAL A 8 23.73 13.65 9.26
N ARG A 9 24.60 14.51 8.71
CA ARG A 9 24.30 15.86 8.17
C ARG A 9 23.19 16.69 8.86
N SER A 10 23.39 17.11 10.11
CA SER A 10 22.53 18.17 10.70
C SER A 10 22.57 19.46 9.88
N GLY A 11 23.78 19.91 9.49
CA GLY A 11 23.99 21.20 8.81
C GLY A 11 23.42 21.33 7.39
N CYS A 12 22.68 20.33 6.87
CA CYS A 12 21.89 20.51 5.65
C CYS A 12 20.59 21.29 5.94
N VAL A 13 19.96 21.03 7.09
CA VAL A 13 18.70 21.67 7.49
C VAL A 13 18.94 23.12 7.88
N ASP A 14 20.00 23.38 8.64
CA ASP A 14 20.42 24.73 9.04
C ASP A 14 20.78 25.59 7.82
N ASN A 15 21.55 25.07 6.87
CA ASN A 15 21.86 25.78 5.61
C ASN A 15 20.60 26.06 4.76
N SER A 16 19.60 25.17 4.77
CA SER A 16 18.33 25.42 4.08
C SER A 16 17.56 26.56 4.78
N LEU A 17 17.47 26.50 6.11
CA LEU A 17 16.82 27.53 6.93
C LEU A 17 17.54 28.89 6.83
N GLU A 18 18.87 28.91 6.78
CA GLU A 18 19.66 30.13 6.56
C GLU A 18 19.49 30.70 5.16
N ARG A 19 19.45 29.86 4.11
CA ARG A 19 19.20 30.34 2.74
C ARG A 19 17.78 30.88 2.58
N ILE A 20 16.80 30.27 3.22
CA ILE A 20 15.42 30.81 3.31
C ILE A 20 15.44 32.16 4.07
N LYS A 21 16.08 32.25 5.24
CA LYS A 21 16.22 33.52 5.99
C LYS A 21 16.90 34.61 5.13
N GLN A 22 18.00 34.31 4.44
CA GLN A 22 18.73 35.26 3.60
C GLN A 22 17.91 35.70 2.38
N GLN A 23 17.18 34.79 1.72
CA GLN A 23 16.25 35.14 0.63
C GLN A 23 15.07 36.00 1.10
N LEU A 24 14.64 35.86 2.36
CA LEU A 24 13.64 36.73 2.98
C LEU A 24 14.21 38.11 3.39
N SER A 25 15.43 38.16 3.95
CA SER A 25 16.13 39.43 4.25
C SER A 25 16.51 40.22 3.00
N LEU A 26 16.66 39.58 1.82
CA LEU A 26 16.82 40.29 0.55
C LEU A 26 15.60 41.16 0.15
N GLY A 27 14.47 41.06 0.86
CA GLY A 27 13.30 41.93 0.72
C GLY A 27 13.21 43.12 1.68
N GLU A 28 14.16 43.29 2.61
CA GLU A 28 14.01 44.06 3.87
C GLU A 28 13.92 45.61 3.75
N GLY A 29 13.62 46.18 2.58
CA GLY A 29 13.76 47.64 2.37
C GLY A 29 12.99 48.31 1.25
N LYS A 30 11.76 47.88 0.87
CA LYS A 30 11.02 48.54 -0.25
C LYS A 30 9.62 49.13 0.05
N CYS A 31 8.80 48.57 0.94
CA CYS A 31 7.45 49.13 1.21
C CYS A 31 7.10 49.13 2.71
N LEU A 32 7.54 50.15 3.45
CA LEU A 32 6.99 50.45 4.79
C LEU A 32 5.75 51.35 4.65
N LEU A 33 4.60 50.88 5.13
CA LEU A 33 3.41 51.73 5.24
C LEU A 33 3.51 52.57 6.52
N GLN A 34 3.35 53.89 6.40
CA GLN A 34 3.43 54.78 7.57
C GLN A 34 2.46 55.97 7.47
N GLY A 35 1.97 56.43 8.61
CA GLY A 35 1.08 57.58 8.68
C GLY A 35 0.55 57.87 10.08
N PRO A 36 -0.21 58.97 10.25
CA PRO A 36 -0.88 59.27 11.50
C PRO A 36 -2.12 58.37 11.68
N LEU A 37 -2.31 57.86 12.89
CA LEU A 37 -3.54 57.20 13.33
C LEU A 37 -3.92 57.68 14.73
N LEU A 38 -5.21 57.90 14.96
CA LEU A 38 -5.76 58.04 16.30
C LEU A 38 -5.86 56.65 16.92
N LYS A 39 -5.00 56.34 17.89
CA LYS A 39 -5.06 55.10 18.68
C LYS A 39 -5.82 55.35 19.98
N ARG A 40 -6.78 54.48 20.31
CA ARG A 40 -7.40 54.47 21.65
C ARG A 40 -6.43 53.91 22.69
N SER A 41 -6.32 54.58 23.84
CA SER A 41 -5.63 54.03 25.00
C SER A 41 -6.48 52.92 25.63
N GLU A 42 -5.84 51.78 25.93
CA GLU A 42 -6.47 50.59 26.53
C GLU A 42 -7.09 50.91 27.89
N THR A 43 -6.33 51.54 28.78
CA THR A 43 -6.76 51.92 30.15
C THR A 43 -7.68 53.15 30.18
N LEU A 44 -7.22 54.30 29.68
CA LEU A 44 -7.92 55.58 29.82
C LEU A 44 -9.06 55.80 28.81
N ARG A 45 -9.25 54.89 27.85
CA ARG A 45 -10.18 55.00 26.70
C ARG A 45 -10.08 56.27 25.83
N LYS A 46 -9.06 57.12 26.04
CA LYS A 46 -8.82 58.37 25.30
C LYS A 46 -8.16 58.12 23.94
N TRP A 47 -8.60 58.87 22.92
CA TRP A 47 -7.95 58.93 21.62
C TRP A 47 -6.62 59.69 21.70
N ASN A 48 -5.61 59.16 21.02
CA ASN A 48 -4.25 59.66 21.02
C ASN A 48 -3.69 59.55 19.60
N GLU A 49 -3.30 60.66 18.98
CA GLU A 49 -2.57 60.61 17.70
C GLU A 49 -1.22 59.93 17.90
N ARG A 50 -0.89 58.99 17.01
CA ARG A 50 0.40 58.29 16.95
C ARG A 50 0.84 58.16 15.51
N TRP A 51 2.14 58.30 15.26
CA TRP A 51 2.73 57.93 13.97
C TRP A 51 2.93 56.41 13.95
N VAL A 52 2.22 55.71 13.08
CA VAL A 52 2.24 54.25 12.96
C VAL A 52 3.10 53.85 11.77
N ILE A 53 3.85 52.76 11.92
CA ILE A 53 4.72 52.18 10.90
C ILE A 53 4.43 50.67 10.84
N LEU A 54 4.04 50.17 9.68
CA LEU A 54 3.80 48.76 9.41
C LEU A 54 4.84 48.24 8.41
N ASN A 55 5.47 47.11 8.74
CA ASN A 55 6.23 46.30 7.80
C ASN A 55 5.33 45.16 7.26
N PRO A 56 4.89 45.19 5.98
CA PRO A 56 3.99 44.20 5.39
C PRO A 56 4.62 42.82 5.17
N THR A 57 5.95 42.71 5.24
CA THR A 57 6.68 41.44 5.09
C THR A 57 6.81 40.71 6.43
N THR A 58 6.94 41.44 7.56
CA THR A 58 7.15 40.84 8.89
C THR A 58 5.94 40.90 9.82
N GLY A 59 4.87 41.60 9.45
CA GLY A 59 3.71 41.83 10.34
C GLY A 59 3.97 42.81 11.50
N LYS A 60 5.17 43.40 11.58
CA LYS A 60 5.54 44.28 12.68
C LYS A 60 4.87 45.65 12.52
N MET A 61 3.94 45.99 13.42
CA MET A 61 3.22 47.26 13.45
C MET A 61 3.64 48.07 14.68
N GLU A 62 4.53 49.04 14.49
CA GLU A 62 5.08 49.91 15.54
C GLU A 62 4.37 51.25 15.59
N TYR A 63 4.41 51.93 16.74
CA TYR A 63 3.88 53.29 16.86
C TYR A 63 4.78 54.21 17.68
N LYS A 64 4.77 55.50 17.32
CA LYS A 64 5.55 56.61 17.89
C LYS A 64 4.63 57.77 18.29
N THR A 65 5.10 58.67 19.13
CA THR A 65 4.38 59.91 19.48
C THR A 65 4.41 60.90 18.32
N ARG A 66 5.52 61.00 17.58
CA ARG A 66 5.67 61.86 16.38
C ARG A 66 6.47 61.16 15.27
N ARG A 67 6.31 61.61 14.01
CA ARG A 67 7.02 61.09 12.82
C ARG A 67 8.55 61.06 12.98
N ASN A 68 9.13 62.12 13.54
CA ASN A 68 10.58 62.33 13.61
C ASN A 68 11.20 61.82 14.93
N GLU A 69 10.45 61.08 15.76
CA GLU A 69 10.92 60.56 17.03
C GLU A 69 11.79 59.31 16.80
N PRO A 70 13.00 59.18 17.38
CA PRO A 70 13.84 58.01 17.15
C PRO A 70 13.25 56.75 17.80
N PHE A 71 12.79 56.86 19.05
CA PHE A 71 12.29 55.74 19.84
C PHE A 71 10.89 55.27 19.41
N VAL A 72 10.66 53.96 19.49
CA VAL A 72 9.35 53.34 19.32
C VAL A 72 8.60 53.39 20.66
N ARG A 73 7.37 53.89 20.67
CA ARG A 73 6.54 54.00 21.89
C ARG A 73 5.86 52.69 22.26
N GLY A 74 5.67 51.80 21.29
CA GLY A 74 5.21 50.43 21.48
C GLY A 74 4.87 49.75 20.16
N THR A 75 4.42 48.50 20.27
CA THR A 75 4.02 47.65 19.13
C THR A 75 2.55 47.24 19.26
N ILE A 76 1.86 47.14 18.13
CA ILE A 76 0.55 46.51 18.00
C ILE A 76 0.80 45.08 17.49
N LEU A 77 0.33 44.08 18.22
CA LEU A 77 0.55 42.67 17.89
C LEU A 77 -0.67 42.09 17.19
N PHE A 78 -0.45 41.52 16.00
CA PHE A 78 -1.43 40.72 15.27
C PHE A 78 -0.73 39.52 14.61
N ASP A 79 -1.52 38.52 14.24
CA ASP A 79 -1.06 37.23 13.73
C ASP A 79 -1.96 36.71 12.60
N SER A 80 -1.67 35.50 12.10
CA SER A 80 -2.43 34.77 11.07
C SER A 80 -3.92 34.54 11.38
N SER A 81 -4.36 34.85 12.61
CA SER A 81 -5.65 34.49 13.22
C SER A 81 -6.33 35.69 13.89
N SER A 82 -5.77 36.89 13.75
CA SER A 82 -6.29 38.12 14.34
C SER A 82 -7.42 38.72 13.49
N ILE A 83 -8.45 39.26 14.13
CA ILE A 83 -9.60 39.88 13.46
C ILE A 83 -9.23 41.32 13.11
N ILE A 84 -9.21 41.68 11.83
CA ILE A 84 -8.86 43.00 11.32
C ILE A 84 -10.07 43.50 10.52
N THR A 85 -10.76 44.55 11.00
CA THR A 85 -12.07 44.92 10.41
C THR A 85 -12.37 46.41 10.55
N LEU A 86 -12.94 47.00 9.49
CA LEU A 86 -13.55 48.33 9.51
C LEU A 86 -14.76 48.31 10.45
N SER A 87 -14.88 49.31 11.33
CA SER A 87 -16.06 49.40 12.18
C SER A 87 -17.19 50.12 11.45
N PRO A 88 -18.42 49.55 11.40
CA PRO A 88 -19.60 50.28 10.91
C PRO A 88 -20.06 51.38 11.87
N LEU A 89 -19.47 51.45 13.08
CA LEU A 89 -19.79 52.44 14.10
C LEU A 89 -18.62 53.40 14.32
N ASN A 90 -18.91 54.70 14.33
CA ASN A 90 -17.95 55.72 14.73
C ASN A 90 -17.75 55.73 16.25
N PHE A 91 -16.85 54.87 16.73
CA PHE A 91 -16.45 54.83 18.14
C PHE A 91 -15.50 55.96 18.56
N GLN A 92 -15.19 56.92 17.67
CA GLN A 92 -14.50 58.15 18.01
C GLN A 92 -15.50 59.17 18.59
N GLY A 93 -16.65 59.34 17.92
CA GLY A 93 -17.80 60.14 18.37
C GLY A 93 -18.01 61.47 17.65
N LEU A 94 -17.01 61.98 16.91
CA LEU A 94 -17.16 63.17 16.06
C LEU A 94 -17.54 62.76 14.63
N PRO A 95 -18.62 63.31 14.01
CA PRO A 95 -19.10 62.90 12.68
C PRO A 95 -18.05 62.91 11.56
N LYS A 96 -17.03 63.77 11.65
CA LYS A 96 -15.91 63.79 10.69
C LYS A 96 -15.08 62.48 10.64
N TYR A 97 -15.32 61.54 11.56
CA TYR A 97 -14.69 60.23 11.63
C TYR A 97 -15.64 59.06 11.30
N ASP A 98 -16.82 59.35 10.74
CA ASP A 98 -17.73 58.32 10.21
C ASP A 98 -17.03 57.51 9.11
N GLY A 99 -17.11 56.18 9.18
CA GLY A 99 -16.38 55.26 8.29
C GLY A 99 -14.85 55.28 8.42
N CYS A 100 -14.27 56.07 9.33
CA CYS A 100 -12.82 56.19 9.54
C CYS A 100 -12.26 55.23 10.61
N CYS A 101 -13.16 54.54 11.33
CA CYS A 101 -12.87 53.71 12.48
C CYS A 101 -12.60 52.24 12.09
N PHE A 102 -11.58 51.61 12.67
CA PHE A 102 -11.26 50.18 12.47
C PHE A 102 -10.59 49.56 13.70
N TYR A 103 -10.64 48.24 13.83
CA TYR A 103 -10.05 47.55 14.98
C TYR A 103 -9.24 46.31 14.58
N ILE A 104 -8.31 45.95 15.47
CA ILE A 104 -7.46 44.76 15.38
C ILE A 104 -7.63 43.98 16.69
N GLY A 105 -8.25 42.80 16.63
CA GLY A 105 -8.44 41.89 17.77
C GLY A 105 -7.53 40.67 17.67
N ASN A 106 -6.70 40.43 18.68
CA ASN A 106 -5.84 39.23 18.76
C ASN A 106 -6.52 38.12 19.58
N PRO A 107 -6.32 36.81 19.25
CA PRO A 107 -6.87 35.69 20.03
C PRO A 107 -6.56 35.72 21.53
N LEU A 108 -5.47 36.38 21.95
CA LEU A 108 -5.12 36.66 23.36
C LEU A 108 -5.97 37.77 24.01
N LYS A 109 -7.18 38.03 23.50
CA LYS A 109 -8.17 39.03 23.97
C LYS A 109 -7.63 40.46 24.08
N LYS A 110 -6.69 40.85 23.21
CA LYS A 110 -6.25 42.25 23.07
C LYS A 110 -6.91 42.91 21.87
N GLU A 111 -7.60 44.01 22.12
CA GLU A 111 -8.34 44.78 21.11
C GLU A 111 -7.74 46.18 20.94
N TYR A 112 -7.27 46.48 19.73
CA TYR A 112 -6.71 47.78 19.37
C TYR A 112 -7.71 48.55 18.51
N PHE A 113 -8.35 49.56 19.08
CA PHE A 113 -9.23 50.49 18.36
C PHE A 113 -8.41 51.63 17.76
N LEU A 114 -8.58 51.83 16.45
CA LEU A 114 -7.84 52.77 15.61
C LEU A 114 -8.82 53.61 14.78
N CYS A 115 -8.42 54.83 14.44
CA CYS A 115 -9.19 55.72 13.56
C CYS A 115 -8.22 56.50 12.67
N ALA A 116 -8.52 56.58 11.38
CA ALA A 116 -7.77 57.35 10.38
C ALA A 116 -8.40 58.73 10.16
N GLU A 117 -7.72 59.62 9.41
CA GLU A 117 -8.23 60.97 9.12
C GLU A 117 -9.31 60.97 8.01
N THR A 118 -9.40 59.93 7.17
CA THR A 118 -10.46 59.78 6.16
C THR A 118 -10.93 58.32 6.03
N PRO A 119 -12.13 58.06 5.47
CA PRO A 119 -12.63 56.70 5.25
C PRO A 119 -11.76 55.92 4.26
N ASN A 120 -11.20 56.59 3.24
CA ASN A 120 -10.27 55.98 2.31
C ASN A 120 -9.00 55.50 3.01
N ALA A 121 -8.40 56.35 3.86
CA ALA A 121 -7.22 55.98 4.63
C ALA A 121 -7.50 54.80 5.59
N ALA A 122 -8.70 54.74 6.20
CA ALA A 122 -9.11 53.60 7.02
C ALA A 122 -9.20 52.29 6.20
N ARG A 123 -9.81 52.33 5.01
CA ARG A 123 -9.84 51.18 4.08
C ARG A 123 -8.44 50.77 3.65
N ALA A 124 -7.58 51.74 3.30
CA ALA A 124 -6.19 51.51 2.90
C ALA A 124 -5.35 50.81 3.98
N TRP A 125 -5.48 51.23 5.25
CA TRP A 125 -4.85 50.55 6.39
C TRP A 125 -5.37 49.12 6.56
N VAL A 126 -6.69 48.90 6.56
CA VAL A 126 -7.29 47.57 6.73
C VAL A 126 -6.92 46.61 5.60
N SER A 127 -6.95 47.05 4.33
CA SER A 127 -6.53 46.24 3.19
C SER A 127 -5.07 45.83 3.27
N THR A 128 -4.17 46.73 3.70
CA THR A 128 -2.75 46.40 3.85
C THR A 128 -2.51 45.43 5.02
N LEU A 129 -3.21 45.61 6.13
CA LEU A 129 -3.15 44.70 7.28
C LEU A 129 -3.65 43.29 6.92
N ASN A 130 -4.73 43.19 6.14
CA ASN A 130 -5.24 41.91 5.63
C ASN A 130 -4.26 41.24 4.65
N ALA A 131 -3.65 41.98 3.73
CA ALA A 131 -2.60 41.44 2.86
C ALA A 131 -1.36 40.98 3.66
N THR A 132 -1.00 41.72 4.72
CA THR A 132 0.06 41.34 5.67
C THR A 132 -0.30 40.07 6.45
N GLN A 133 -1.57 39.87 6.79
CA GLN A 133 -2.03 38.63 7.43
C GLN A 133 -1.90 37.41 6.50
N LEU A 134 -2.11 37.57 5.19
CA LEU A 134 -1.86 36.50 4.21
C LEU A 134 -0.37 36.12 4.15
N VAL A 135 0.55 37.10 4.28
CA VAL A 135 2.00 36.85 4.41
C VAL A 135 2.30 36.02 5.67
N LEU A 136 1.77 36.43 6.83
CA LEU A 136 1.94 35.69 8.09
C LEU A 136 1.37 34.27 8.03
N LYS A 137 0.25 34.07 7.32
CA LYS A 137 -0.36 32.76 7.07
C LYS A 137 0.53 31.89 6.18
N ALA A 138 1.00 32.41 5.04
CA ALA A 138 1.88 31.70 4.12
C ALA A 138 3.20 31.27 4.77
N HIS A 139 3.80 32.14 5.61
CA HIS A 139 4.98 31.79 6.40
C HIS A 139 4.70 30.65 7.39
N LYS A 140 3.58 30.70 8.11
CA LYS A 140 3.18 29.65 9.06
C LYS A 140 2.95 28.31 8.37
N GLU A 141 2.32 28.31 7.20
CA GLU A 141 2.07 27.11 6.40
C GLU A 141 3.35 26.53 5.80
N ALA A 142 4.30 27.37 5.35
CA ALA A 142 5.61 26.93 4.89
C ALA A 142 6.44 26.30 6.02
N VAL A 143 6.51 26.94 7.21
CA VAL A 143 7.24 26.43 8.37
C VAL A 143 6.64 25.14 8.91
N ASN A 144 5.32 25.03 8.98
CA ASN A 144 4.64 23.80 9.42
C ASN A 144 4.84 22.61 8.46
N SER A 145 5.29 22.85 7.22
CA SER A 145 5.36 21.86 6.14
C SER A 145 6.79 21.46 5.74
N LEU A 146 7.79 21.76 6.57
CA LEU A 146 9.24 21.62 6.28
C LEU A 146 9.71 20.20 5.89
N GLY A 147 8.89 19.16 6.02
CA GLY A 147 9.24 17.78 5.67
C GLY A 147 9.02 17.36 4.20
N SER A 148 8.23 18.10 3.40
CA SER A 148 7.96 17.73 1.99
C SER A 148 7.45 18.90 1.15
N GLY A 149 8.08 19.19 0.01
CA GLY A 149 7.64 20.20 -0.97
C GLY A 149 8.06 21.64 -0.67
N GLY A 150 9.36 21.93 -0.74
CA GLY A 150 9.92 23.27 -0.43
C GLY A 150 9.77 24.32 -1.54
N SER A 151 9.86 23.93 -2.82
CA SER A 151 9.96 24.88 -3.95
C SER A 151 8.66 25.67 -4.17
N GLU A 152 7.53 24.97 -4.34
CA GLU A 152 6.23 25.58 -4.64
C GLU A 152 5.77 26.53 -3.54
N ARG A 153 5.94 26.15 -2.26
CA ARG A 153 5.56 26.99 -1.12
C ARG A 153 6.41 28.25 -0.98
N SER A 154 7.67 28.22 -1.44
CA SER A 154 8.48 29.45 -1.54
C SER A 154 7.89 30.45 -2.55
N GLY A 155 7.27 29.96 -3.63
CA GLY A 155 6.52 30.78 -4.59
C GLY A 155 5.27 31.40 -3.97
N ILE A 156 4.53 30.66 -3.14
CA ILE A 156 3.35 31.18 -2.41
C ILE A 156 3.74 32.32 -1.48
N VAL A 157 4.82 32.15 -0.68
CA VAL A 157 5.33 33.19 0.22
C VAL A 157 5.77 34.43 -0.56
N ALA A 158 6.54 34.27 -1.64
CA ALA A 158 6.98 35.39 -2.48
C ALA A 158 5.79 36.14 -3.11
N THR A 159 4.76 35.43 -3.55
CA THR A 159 3.53 36.02 -4.12
C THR A 159 2.76 36.82 -3.07
N ALA A 160 2.59 36.27 -1.86
CA ALA A 160 1.94 36.98 -0.75
C ALA A 160 2.70 38.26 -0.35
N VAL A 161 4.03 38.19 -0.26
CA VAL A 161 4.89 39.35 0.07
C VAL A 161 4.81 40.42 -1.03
N SER A 162 4.79 40.02 -2.29
CA SER A 162 4.57 40.95 -3.42
C SER A 162 3.22 41.66 -3.32
N ALA A 163 2.14 40.92 -3.06
CA ALA A 163 0.79 41.48 -2.90
C ALA A 163 0.70 42.45 -1.69
N ALA A 164 1.30 42.10 -0.55
CA ALA A 164 1.32 42.97 0.64
C ALA A 164 2.13 44.27 0.43
N ASN A 165 3.26 44.19 -0.28
CA ASN A 165 4.05 45.36 -0.65
C ASN A 165 3.32 46.25 -1.68
N SER A 166 2.60 45.67 -2.64
CA SER A 166 1.74 46.41 -3.58
C SER A 166 0.60 47.14 -2.87
N ALA A 167 -0.13 46.43 -1.98
CA ALA A 167 -1.18 47.04 -1.15
C ALA A 167 -0.66 48.20 -0.30
N ALA A 168 0.53 48.07 0.29
CA ALA A 168 1.18 49.13 1.05
C ALA A 168 1.57 50.34 0.19
N LEU A 169 1.98 50.14 -1.07
CA LEU A 169 2.35 51.21 -1.99
C LEU A 169 1.14 52.06 -2.40
N GLU A 170 0.00 51.43 -2.68
CA GLU A 170 -1.26 52.13 -2.96
C GLU A 170 -1.84 52.79 -1.70
N ALA A 171 -1.83 52.08 -0.56
CA ALA A 171 -2.30 52.62 0.71
C ALA A 171 -1.53 53.87 1.16
N LYS A 172 -0.24 53.96 0.85
CA LYS A 172 0.57 55.16 1.06
C LYS A 172 0.01 56.38 0.31
N LYS A 173 -0.47 56.22 -0.93
CA LYS A 173 -1.04 57.32 -1.72
C LYS A 173 -2.30 57.90 -1.06
N GLU A 174 -3.21 57.03 -0.61
CA GLU A 174 -4.44 57.43 0.10
C GLU A 174 -4.15 58.13 1.44
N ILE A 175 -3.14 57.67 2.20
CA ILE A 175 -2.72 58.31 3.45
C ILE A 175 -2.07 59.68 3.18
N GLU A 176 -1.23 59.81 2.15
CA GLU A 176 -0.65 61.10 1.75
C GLU A 176 -1.71 62.08 1.20
N ALA A 177 -2.75 61.58 0.54
CA ALA A 177 -3.91 62.37 0.12
C ALA A 177 -4.73 62.86 1.33
N ALA A 178 -5.04 61.98 2.28
CA ALA A 178 -5.75 62.31 3.53
C ALA A 178 -5.01 63.41 4.33
N LEU A 179 -3.68 63.31 4.45
CA LEU A 179 -2.86 64.31 5.12
C LEU A 179 -2.95 65.70 4.47
N LYS A 180 -2.99 65.77 3.13
CA LYS A 180 -3.15 67.03 2.38
C LYS A 180 -4.52 67.66 2.56
N VAL A 181 -5.59 66.87 2.75
CA VAL A 181 -6.93 67.38 3.06
C VAL A 181 -6.95 68.05 4.43
N SER A 182 -6.44 67.38 5.47
CA SER A 182 -6.40 67.91 6.85
C SER A 182 -5.63 69.25 6.92
N MET A 183 -4.51 69.37 6.20
CA MET A 183 -3.74 70.62 6.11
C MET A 183 -4.53 71.79 5.49
N ARG A 184 -5.37 71.55 4.47
CA ARG A 184 -6.19 72.61 3.85
C ARG A 184 -7.28 73.11 4.79
N SER A 185 -7.96 72.19 5.49
CA SER A 185 -9.02 72.54 6.46
C SER A 185 -8.53 73.35 7.65
N ALA A 186 -7.24 73.29 7.98
CA ALA A 186 -6.64 74.11 9.03
C ALA A 186 -6.36 75.58 8.63
N LEU A 187 -6.30 75.89 7.33
CA LEU A 187 -5.92 77.21 6.82
C LEU A 187 -7.12 78.13 6.50
N ALA A 188 -8.28 77.55 6.19
CA ALA A 188 -9.47 78.30 5.75
C ALA A 188 -10.13 79.17 6.84
N THR A 189 -9.74 79.00 8.11
CA THR A 189 -10.47 79.52 9.28
C THR A 189 -10.06 80.93 9.74
N MET A 190 -9.23 81.64 8.96
CA MET A 190 -8.43 82.78 9.46
C MET A 190 -8.81 84.17 8.90
N THR A 191 -9.74 84.27 7.94
CA THR A 191 -10.01 85.54 7.21
C THR A 191 -11.51 85.82 7.00
N ASN A 192 -12.03 86.92 7.57
CA ASN A 192 -13.03 87.85 6.97
C ASN A 192 -13.60 88.86 7.98
N LYS A 193 -13.38 90.17 7.72
CA LYS A 193 -13.96 91.43 8.29
C LYS A 193 -12.96 92.56 7.91
N SER A 194 -13.30 93.85 7.74
CA SER A 194 -14.54 94.65 7.58
C SER A 194 -14.08 96.06 7.10
N ASN A 195 -14.86 97.10 6.77
CA ASN A 195 -16.21 97.56 7.16
C ASN A 195 -17.05 97.95 5.91
N ASP A 196 -17.90 98.97 6.07
CA ASP A 196 -18.67 99.74 5.07
C ASP A 196 -18.65 101.21 5.55
N ASP A 197 -18.69 102.22 4.68
CA ASP A 197 -18.55 103.65 5.07
C ASP A 197 -19.29 104.63 4.11
N GLU A 198 -19.63 105.83 4.60
CA GLU A 198 -20.69 106.68 4.04
C GLU A 198 -20.30 107.39 2.70
N MET A 199 -21.13 107.23 1.65
CA MET A 199 -20.81 107.62 0.27
C MET A 199 -21.78 108.63 -0.37
N ASP A 200 -21.28 109.43 -1.32
CA ASP A 200 -22.02 110.46 -2.10
C ASP A 200 -22.85 109.85 -3.25
N ASP A 201 -24.12 110.22 -3.42
CA ASP A 201 -25.04 109.65 -4.42
C ASP A 201 -24.50 109.64 -5.87
N LEU A 202 -23.77 110.68 -6.30
CA LEU A 202 -23.20 110.73 -7.65
C LEU A 202 -21.98 109.81 -7.78
N ALA A 203 -21.19 109.67 -6.70
CA ALA A 203 -20.15 108.66 -6.60
C ALA A 203 -20.75 107.24 -6.54
N ILE A 204 -21.82 107.00 -5.74
CA ILE A 204 -22.55 105.74 -5.66
C ILE A 204 -23.06 105.31 -7.04
N MET A 205 -23.63 106.20 -7.83
CA MET A 205 -24.12 105.84 -9.17
C MET A 205 -22.98 105.42 -10.12
N LYS A 206 -21.87 106.16 -10.13
CA LYS A 206 -20.70 105.84 -10.97
C LYS A 206 -20.01 104.57 -10.50
N GLU A 207 -19.87 104.40 -9.20
CA GLU A 207 -19.29 103.21 -8.57
C GLU A 207 -20.18 101.99 -8.80
N THR A 208 -21.51 102.13 -8.71
CA THR A 208 -22.46 101.05 -9.04
C THR A 208 -22.31 100.64 -10.50
N LEU A 209 -22.15 101.57 -11.44
CA LEU A 209 -21.90 101.23 -12.85
C LEU A 209 -20.54 100.54 -13.03
N ARG A 210 -19.46 101.05 -12.40
CA ARG A 210 -18.12 100.41 -12.41
C ARG A 210 -18.18 98.98 -11.87
N VAL A 211 -18.83 98.80 -10.72
CA VAL A 211 -19.04 97.49 -10.08
C VAL A 211 -19.90 96.58 -10.95
N LYS A 212 -20.89 97.09 -11.69
CA LYS A 212 -21.70 96.28 -12.61
C LYS A 212 -20.92 95.87 -13.87
N ASP A 213 -20.08 96.73 -14.43
CA ASP A 213 -19.18 96.35 -15.53
C ASP A 213 -18.11 95.33 -15.05
N GLU A 214 -17.61 95.47 -13.82
CA GLU A 214 -16.69 94.50 -13.21
C GLU A 214 -17.37 93.17 -12.84
N GLU A 215 -18.62 93.20 -12.37
CA GLU A 215 -19.46 92.00 -12.20
C GLU A 215 -19.68 91.30 -13.55
N LEU A 216 -20.00 92.05 -14.62
CA LEU A 216 -20.19 91.49 -15.96
C LEU A 216 -18.89 90.90 -16.53
N HIS A 217 -17.75 91.57 -16.35
CA HIS A 217 -16.46 91.04 -16.77
C HIS A 217 -16.06 89.80 -15.96
N HIS A 218 -16.31 89.80 -14.64
CA HIS A 218 -16.10 88.65 -13.76
C HIS A 218 -17.00 87.47 -14.15
N LEU A 219 -18.29 87.71 -14.43
CA LEU A 219 -19.22 86.70 -14.94
C LEU A 219 -18.76 86.14 -16.30
N SER A 220 -18.28 86.99 -17.22
CA SER A 220 -17.75 86.55 -18.52
C SER A 220 -16.48 85.68 -18.38
N ASN A 221 -15.58 86.06 -17.47
CA ASN A 221 -14.39 85.26 -17.16
C ASN A 221 -14.77 83.92 -16.50
N ASN A 222 -15.73 83.92 -15.57
CA ASN A 222 -16.22 82.71 -14.91
C ASN A 222 -16.93 81.78 -15.89
N LEU A 223 -17.75 82.30 -16.81
CA LEU A 223 -18.35 81.51 -17.89
C LEU A 223 -17.27 80.85 -18.75
N ARG A 224 -16.26 81.60 -19.20
CA ARG A 224 -15.12 81.04 -19.96
C ARG A 224 -14.36 79.98 -19.17
N THR A 225 -14.18 80.17 -17.86
CA THR A 225 -13.57 79.15 -16.98
C THR A 225 -14.46 77.91 -16.88
N CYS A 226 -15.78 78.07 -16.73
CA CYS A 226 -16.73 76.96 -16.78
C CYS A 226 -16.65 76.22 -18.12
N ASP A 227 -16.66 76.91 -19.26
CA ASP A 227 -16.53 76.32 -20.60
C ASP A 227 -15.24 75.50 -20.74
N CYS A 228 -14.11 76.03 -20.24
CA CYS A 228 -12.86 75.28 -20.15
C CYS A 228 -13.03 74.01 -19.31
N THR A 229 -13.61 74.09 -18.10
CA THR A 229 -13.82 72.90 -17.24
C THR A 229 -14.81 71.89 -17.83
N ILE A 230 -15.83 72.34 -18.57
CA ILE A 230 -16.81 71.49 -19.26
C ILE A 230 -16.11 70.72 -20.39
N LYS A 231 -15.25 71.39 -21.17
CA LYS A 231 -14.44 70.72 -22.18
C LYS A 231 -13.46 69.73 -21.54
N ASP A 232 -12.75 70.15 -20.49
CA ASP A 232 -11.85 69.30 -19.70
C ASP A 232 -12.55 68.06 -19.11
N LEU A 233 -13.86 68.11 -18.87
CA LEU A 233 -14.65 66.96 -18.43
C LEU A 233 -15.14 66.11 -19.62
N ALA A 234 -15.53 66.73 -20.74
CA ALA A 234 -15.94 66.02 -21.96
C ALA A 234 -14.78 65.21 -22.58
N ASP A 235 -13.59 65.79 -22.63
CA ASP A 235 -12.38 65.12 -23.12
C ASP A 235 -12.07 63.90 -22.22
N LYS A 236 -12.08 64.06 -20.89
CA LYS A 236 -11.87 62.95 -19.91
C LYS A 236 -12.98 61.88 -19.93
N LEU A 237 -14.22 62.25 -20.27
CA LEU A 237 -15.32 61.29 -20.44
C LEU A 237 -15.14 60.47 -21.72
N THR A 238 -14.60 61.08 -22.79
CA THR A 238 -14.19 60.38 -24.02
C THR A 238 -13.06 59.38 -23.72
N ASP A 239 -11.98 59.83 -23.06
CA ASP A 239 -10.88 58.94 -22.62
C ASP A 239 -11.40 57.74 -21.81
N THR A 240 -12.37 57.98 -20.91
CA THR A 240 -12.97 56.95 -20.06
C THR A 240 -13.83 55.98 -20.86
N ALA A 241 -14.55 56.45 -21.88
CA ALA A 241 -15.36 55.62 -22.76
C ALA A 241 -14.49 54.72 -23.67
N GLU A 242 -13.45 55.29 -24.29
CA GLU A 242 -12.49 54.52 -25.10
C GLU A 242 -11.77 53.46 -24.25
N ALA A 243 -11.31 53.81 -23.05
CA ALA A 243 -10.71 52.86 -22.12
C ALA A 243 -11.68 51.74 -21.70
N ALA A 244 -12.97 52.04 -21.52
CA ALA A 244 -14.00 51.06 -21.20
C ALA A 244 -14.32 50.13 -22.39
N GLU A 245 -14.35 50.65 -23.63
CA GLU A 245 -14.51 49.85 -24.84
C GLU A 245 -13.32 48.91 -25.08
N CYS A 246 -12.09 49.42 -24.94
CA CYS A 246 -10.88 48.61 -25.00
C CYS A 246 -10.87 47.50 -23.93
N ALA A 247 -11.29 47.80 -22.70
CA ALA A 247 -11.41 46.81 -21.63
C ALA A 247 -12.49 45.75 -21.93
N ALA A 248 -13.66 46.15 -22.45
CA ALA A 248 -14.71 45.22 -22.84
C ALA A 248 -14.27 44.30 -23.99
N SER A 249 -13.59 44.85 -24.99
CA SER A 249 -13.02 44.09 -26.12
C SER A 249 -11.99 43.07 -25.64
N ALA A 250 -11.08 43.47 -24.75
CA ALA A 250 -10.09 42.57 -24.15
C ALA A 250 -10.75 41.43 -23.34
N VAL A 251 -11.78 41.75 -22.54
CA VAL A 251 -12.55 40.74 -21.78
C VAL A 251 -13.24 39.74 -22.73
N HIS A 252 -13.81 40.19 -23.85
CA HIS A 252 -14.43 39.29 -24.83
C HIS A 252 -13.42 38.35 -25.52
N VAL A 253 -12.22 38.83 -25.85
CA VAL A 253 -11.15 37.97 -26.39
C VAL A 253 -10.70 36.93 -25.34
N MET A 254 -10.46 37.37 -24.09
CA MET A 254 -10.04 36.48 -23.01
C MET A 254 -11.11 35.42 -22.66
N ASP A 255 -12.40 35.74 -22.74
CA ASP A 255 -13.47 34.75 -22.49
C ASP A 255 -13.59 33.74 -23.64
N GLU A 256 -13.37 34.16 -24.89
CA GLU A 256 -13.32 33.23 -26.03
C GLU A 256 -12.11 32.28 -25.94
N GLU A 257 -10.91 32.79 -25.64
CA GLU A 257 -9.73 31.96 -25.40
C GLU A 257 -9.96 30.98 -24.25
N ARG A 258 -10.52 31.44 -23.14
CA ARG A 258 -10.91 30.60 -22.00
C ARG A 258 -11.92 29.52 -22.40
N ARG A 259 -12.94 29.87 -23.19
CA ARG A 259 -13.97 28.94 -23.68
C ARG A 259 -13.39 27.86 -24.58
N LEU A 260 -12.39 28.20 -25.41
CA LEU A 260 -11.65 27.23 -26.22
C LEU A 260 -10.77 26.33 -25.36
N ALA A 261 -10.04 26.89 -24.39
CA ALA A 261 -9.23 26.13 -23.45
C ALA A 261 -10.06 25.13 -22.61
N CYS A 262 -11.24 25.53 -22.12
CA CYS A 262 -12.16 24.63 -21.41
C CYS A 262 -12.58 23.43 -22.27
N LYS A 263 -12.92 23.63 -23.55
CA LYS A 263 -13.28 22.53 -24.46
C LYS A 263 -12.13 21.56 -24.69
N GLU A 264 -10.89 22.05 -24.80
CA GLU A 264 -9.73 21.18 -24.95
C GLU A 264 -9.44 20.40 -23.65
N ILE A 265 -9.63 21.01 -22.48
CA ILE A 265 -9.57 20.31 -21.18
C ILE A 265 -10.64 19.21 -21.09
N GLU A 266 -11.88 19.46 -21.55
CA GLU A 266 -12.94 18.45 -21.63
C GLU A 266 -12.59 17.32 -22.61
N ARG A 267 -12.01 17.65 -23.78
CA ARG A 267 -11.55 16.66 -24.77
C ARG A 267 -10.43 15.78 -24.22
N LEU A 268 -9.45 16.38 -23.54
CA LEU A 268 -8.35 15.66 -22.90
C LEU A 268 -8.84 14.80 -21.73
N SER A 269 -9.72 15.34 -20.87
CA SER A 269 -10.32 14.62 -19.75
C SER A 269 -11.14 13.40 -20.22
N THR A 270 -12.00 13.57 -21.23
CA THR A 270 -12.77 12.46 -21.81
C THR A 270 -11.89 11.43 -22.54
N TYR A 271 -10.71 11.83 -23.03
CA TYR A 271 -9.71 10.90 -23.57
C TYR A 271 -8.98 10.11 -22.47
N THR A 272 -8.48 10.78 -21.43
CA THR A 272 -7.75 10.10 -20.33
C THR A 272 -8.66 9.17 -19.53
N VAL A 273 -9.92 9.53 -19.29
CA VAL A 273 -10.93 8.65 -18.70
C VAL A 273 -11.19 7.41 -19.55
N LYS A 274 -11.23 7.53 -20.89
CA LYS A 274 -11.33 6.37 -21.80
C LYS A 274 -10.12 5.46 -21.70
N GLN A 275 -8.90 6.02 -21.71
CA GLN A 275 -7.66 5.24 -21.57
C GLN A 275 -7.59 4.52 -20.21
N LEU A 276 -7.93 5.20 -19.11
CA LEU A 276 -8.02 4.60 -17.78
C LEU A 276 -9.02 3.44 -17.78
N ASN A 277 -10.23 3.61 -18.31
CA ASN A 277 -11.21 2.53 -18.41
C ASN A 277 -10.71 1.33 -19.24
N THR A 278 -9.96 1.56 -20.32
CA THR A 278 -9.31 0.48 -21.09
C THR A 278 -8.23 -0.24 -20.28
N LEU A 279 -7.41 0.48 -19.50
CA LEU A 279 -6.38 -0.12 -18.65
C LEU A 279 -6.98 -0.88 -17.46
N THR A 280 -8.02 -0.34 -16.81
CA THR A 280 -8.74 -1.00 -15.71
C THR A 280 -9.43 -2.29 -16.16
N ASN A 281 -10.02 -2.32 -17.37
CA ASN A 281 -10.57 -3.56 -17.92
C ASN A 281 -9.47 -4.60 -18.19
N LYS A 282 -8.34 -4.20 -18.78
CA LYS A 282 -7.18 -5.10 -18.99
C LYS A 282 -6.60 -5.64 -17.68
N LEU A 283 -6.55 -4.82 -16.63
CA LEU A 283 -6.11 -5.23 -15.29
C LEU A 283 -7.05 -6.30 -14.72
N ARG A 284 -8.37 -6.07 -14.77
CA ARG A 284 -9.36 -7.08 -14.36
C ARG A 284 -9.22 -8.38 -15.15
N GLU A 285 -9.04 -8.30 -16.47
CA GLU A 285 -8.79 -9.47 -17.33
C GLU A 285 -7.48 -10.21 -16.99
N SER A 286 -6.46 -9.55 -16.45
CA SER A 286 -5.26 -10.21 -15.93
C SER A 286 -5.47 -10.80 -14.53
N ASP A 287 -6.19 -10.11 -13.65
CA ASP A 287 -6.51 -10.59 -12.31
C ASP A 287 -7.36 -11.86 -12.39
N GLU A 288 -8.39 -11.88 -13.26
CA GLU A 288 -9.21 -13.05 -13.56
C GLU A 288 -8.33 -14.25 -13.97
N LYS A 289 -7.38 -14.07 -14.89
CA LYS A 289 -6.41 -15.10 -15.34
C LYS A 289 -5.48 -15.56 -14.22
N VAL A 290 -5.03 -14.66 -13.34
CA VAL A 290 -4.24 -15.02 -12.16
C VAL A 290 -5.07 -15.88 -11.20
N THR A 291 -6.36 -15.56 -10.98
CA THR A 291 -7.22 -16.41 -10.13
C THR A 291 -7.51 -17.79 -10.73
N THR A 292 -7.55 -17.94 -12.05
CA THR A 292 -7.71 -19.27 -12.68
C THR A 292 -6.42 -20.08 -12.58
N LEU A 293 -5.27 -19.48 -12.86
CA LEU A 293 -3.97 -20.15 -12.74
C LEU A 293 -3.63 -20.52 -11.28
N SER A 294 -4.04 -19.71 -10.30
CA SER A 294 -3.89 -20.05 -8.88
C SER A 294 -4.68 -21.32 -8.51
N LYS A 295 -5.92 -21.44 -8.97
CA LYS A 295 -6.78 -22.61 -8.72
C LYS A 295 -6.23 -23.87 -9.42
N GLU A 296 -5.71 -23.72 -10.63
CA GLU A 296 -5.04 -24.82 -11.36
C GLU A 296 -3.79 -25.30 -10.61
N ASN A 297 -2.94 -24.37 -10.16
CA ASN A 297 -1.74 -24.69 -9.37
C ASN A 297 -2.09 -25.39 -8.03
N GLU A 298 -3.15 -24.95 -7.33
CA GLU A 298 -3.66 -25.65 -6.14
C GLU A 298 -4.12 -27.08 -6.43
N LEU A 299 -4.72 -27.35 -7.60
CA LEU A 299 -5.13 -28.70 -7.99
C LEU A 299 -3.92 -29.58 -8.35
N LEU A 300 -2.94 -29.02 -9.06
CA LEU A 300 -1.68 -29.71 -9.40
C LEU A 300 -0.86 -30.03 -8.14
N LEU A 301 -0.84 -29.14 -7.14
CA LEU A 301 -0.23 -29.40 -5.84
C LEU A 301 -0.91 -30.57 -5.11
N LYS A 302 -2.25 -30.59 -5.04
CA LYS A 302 -3.02 -31.70 -4.43
C LYS A 302 -2.80 -33.03 -5.17
N GLN A 303 -2.71 -33.02 -6.50
CA GLN A 303 -2.38 -34.20 -7.30
C GLN A 303 -0.95 -34.70 -7.02
N LYS A 304 0.04 -33.80 -6.95
CA LYS A 304 1.42 -34.11 -6.59
C LYS A 304 1.53 -34.70 -5.18
N GLU A 305 0.81 -34.15 -4.21
CA GLU A 305 0.77 -34.65 -2.83
C GLU A 305 0.15 -36.05 -2.76
N SER A 306 -0.96 -36.29 -3.46
CA SER A 306 -1.59 -37.62 -3.55
C SER A 306 -0.64 -38.66 -4.17
N ALA A 307 -0.01 -38.34 -5.30
CA ALA A 307 0.97 -39.22 -5.95
C ALA A 307 2.20 -39.51 -5.08
N LEU A 308 2.65 -38.52 -4.28
CA LEU A 308 3.73 -38.74 -3.30
C LEU A 308 3.28 -39.67 -2.17
N GLN A 309 2.08 -39.49 -1.62
CA GLN A 309 1.52 -40.37 -0.58
C GLN A 309 1.38 -41.81 -1.08
N GLU A 310 0.85 -42.00 -2.29
CA GLU A 310 0.73 -43.33 -2.91
C GLU A 310 2.11 -43.95 -3.15
N ALA A 311 3.08 -43.19 -3.68
CA ALA A 311 4.45 -43.67 -3.84
C ALA A 311 5.13 -43.99 -2.50
N HIS A 312 4.76 -43.34 -1.39
CA HIS A 312 5.23 -43.70 -0.04
C HIS A 312 4.58 -45.00 0.47
N LEU A 313 3.29 -45.21 0.20
CA LEU A 313 2.59 -46.46 0.51
C LEU A 313 3.24 -47.65 -0.24
N TRP A 314 3.40 -47.54 -1.57
CA TRP A 314 4.03 -48.60 -2.37
C TRP A 314 5.47 -48.91 -1.96
N ARG A 315 6.27 -47.90 -1.58
CA ARG A 315 7.62 -48.13 -1.01
C ARG A 315 7.56 -48.88 0.33
N THR A 316 6.53 -48.66 1.13
CA THR A 316 6.34 -49.33 2.43
C THR A 316 5.91 -50.79 2.24
N GLU A 317 4.93 -51.05 1.37
CA GLU A 317 4.49 -52.42 1.06
C GLU A 317 5.58 -53.24 0.35
N LEU A 318 6.37 -52.62 -0.53
CA LEU A 318 7.55 -53.25 -1.13
C LEU A 318 8.61 -53.62 -0.08
N GLY A 319 8.74 -52.82 0.98
CA GLY A 319 9.59 -53.15 2.14
C GLY A 319 9.11 -54.42 2.84
N LYS A 320 7.84 -54.48 3.24
CA LYS A 320 7.23 -55.66 3.88
C LYS A 320 7.32 -56.90 2.99
N ALA A 321 7.04 -56.78 1.70
CA ALA A 321 7.08 -57.89 0.75
C ALA A 321 8.50 -58.48 0.63
N ARG A 322 9.55 -57.63 0.66
CA ARG A 322 10.95 -58.06 0.70
C ARG A 322 11.30 -58.76 2.02
N GLU A 323 10.84 -58.24 3.15
CA GLU A 323 11.04 -58.87 4.46
C GLU A 323 10.37 -60.26 4.52
N HIS A 324 9.12 -60.37 4.07
CA HIS A 324 8.41 -61.66 3.97
C HIS A 324 9.10 -62.65 3.02
N ALA A 325 9.69 -62.18 1.91
CA ALA A 325 10.47 -63.03 1.01
C ALA A 325 11.73 -63.59 1.69
N VAL A 326 12.50 -62.77 2.41
CA VAL A 326 13.68 -63.22 3.16
C VAL A 326 13.29 -64.21 4.27
N ILE A 327 12.18 -63.97 4.98
CA ILE A 327 11.66 -64.88 6.01
C ILE A 327 11.25 -66.23 5.40
N SER A 328 10.60 -66.24 4.23
CA SER A 328 10.15 -67.46 3.56
C SER A 328 11.31 -68.24 2.94
N GLU A 329 12.29 -67.57 2.31
CA GLU A 329 13.54 -68.18 1.83
C GLU A 329 14.30 -68.86 2.98
N ALA A 330 14.48 -68.16 4.11
CA ALA A 330 15.10 -68.73 5.30
C ALA A 330 14.27 -69.90 5.90
N ALA A 331 12.95 -69.94 5.70
CA ALA A 331 12.12 -71.07 6.10
C ALA A 331 12.26 -72.28 5.16
N VAL A 332 12.35 -72.05 3.84
CA VAL A 332 12.63 -73.09 2.83
C VAL A 332 14.00 -73.71 3.06
N LEU A 333 15.05 -72.91 3.27
CA LEU A 333 16.40 -73.41 3.59
C LEU A 333 16.41 -74.28 4.86
N ARG A 334 15.68 -73.89 5.90
CA ARG A 334 15.52 -74.71 7.13
C ARG A 334 14.71 -76.00 6.90
N ALA A 335 13.83 -76.04 5.90
CA ALA A 335 13.07 -77.24 5.56
C ALA A 335 13.89 -78.21 4.70
N ASP A 336 14.63 -77.68 3.71
CA ASP A 336 15.56 -78.43 2.86
C ASP A 336 16.69 -79.07 3.69
N GLU A 337 17.30 -78.33 4.63
CA GLU A 337 18.32 -78.89 5.51
C GLU A 337 17.77 -80.00 6.42
N ARG A 338 16.54 -79.86 6.93
CA ARG A 338 15.85 -80.93 7.67
C ARG A 338 15.54 -82.14 6.79
N ALA A 339 15.21 -81.94 5.52
CA ALA A 339 14.99 -83.01 4.56
C ALA A 339 16.28 -83.78 4.29
N LYS A 340 17.41 -83.10 4.05
CA LYS A 340 18.74 -83.69 3.89
C LYS A 340 19.17 -84.51 5.11
N VAL A 341 19.04 -83.94 6.32
CA VAL A 341 19.34 -84.67 7.58
C VAL A 341 18.43 -85.89 7.75
N SER A 342 17.16 -85.80 7.37
CA SER A 342 16.21 -86.93 7.42
C SER A 342 16.51 -88.00 6.38
N GLN A 343 16.98 -87.61 5.19
CA GLN A 343 17.42 -88.51 4.13
C GLN A 343 18.71 -89.24 4.55
N ALA A 344 19.73 -88.52 5.02
CA ALA A 344 20.97 -89.13 5.52
C ALA A 344 20.68 -90.13 6.66
N ALA A 345 19.87 -89.75 7.64
CA ALA A 345 19.45 -90.66 8.73
C ALA A 345 18.49 -91.79 8.29
N GLY A 346 18.06 -91.79 7.02
CA GLY A 346 17.37 -92.91 6.35
C GLY A 346 18.35 -93.81 5.59
N GLU A 347 19.29 -93.22 4.86
CA GLU A 347 20.39 -93.90 4.17
C GLU A 347 21.30 -94.63 5.16
N ASP A 348 21.65 -94.03 6.29
CA ASP A 348 22.40 -94.67 7.39
C ASP A 348 21.70 -95.93 7.90
N LYS A 349 20.36 -95.89 8.06
CA LYS A 349 19.57 -97.04 8.51
C LYS A 349 19.44 -98.12 7.43
N LEU A 350 19.37 -97.72 6.16
CA LEU A 350 19.39 -98.65 5.04
C LEU A 350 20.76 -99.35 4.97
N ASN A 351 21.86 -98.62 5.10
CA ASN A 351 23.22 -99.15 5.18
C ASN A 351 23.37 -100.10 6.38
N GLU A 352 22.98 -99.69 7.59
CA GLU A 352 23.00 -100.54 8.79
C GLU A 352 22.15 -101.82 8.61
N SER A 353 21.00 -101.71 7.93
CA SER A 353 20.17 -102.88 7.61
C SER A 353 20.79 -103.80 6.55
N ALA A 354 21.50 -103.24 5.57
CA ALA A 354 22.19 -103.99 4.53
C ALA A 354 23.44 -104.69 5.08
N GLU A 355 24.20 -104.04 5.97
CA GLU A 355 25.29 -104.67 6.72
C GLU A 355 24.79 -105.83 7.59
N LYS A 356 23.67 -105.64 8.32
CA LYS A 356 23.02 -106.72 9.07
C LYS A 356 22.55 -107.87 8.17
N GLN A 357 22.01 -107.58 6.98
CA GLN A 357 21.64 -108.61 6.00
C GLN A 357 22.87 -109.34 5.44
N MET A 358 23.97 -108.65 5.14
CA MET A 358 25.22 -109.29 4.71
C MET A 358 25.85 -110.14 5.81
N ALA A 359 25.83 -109.67 7.06
CA ALA A 359 26.30 -110.44 8.22
C ALA A 359 25.48 -111.73 8.40
N PHE A 360 24.14 -111.63 8.36
CA PHE A 360 23.25 -112.79 8.43
C PHE A 360 23.39 -113.73 7.22
N ALA A 361 23.61 -113.20 6.01
CA ALA A 361 23.86 -114.00 4.82
C ALA A 361 25.18 -114.79 4.93
N LYS A 362 26.23 -114.17 5.47
CA LYS A 362 27.52 -114.80 5.75
C LYS A 362 27.43 -115.84 6.86
N GLU A 363 26.73 -115.55 7.96
CA GLU A 363 26.44 -116.53 9.01
C GLU A 363 25.66 -117.74 8.46
N ARG A 364 24.67 -117.49 7.59
CA ARG A 364 23.93 -118.56 6.89
C ARG A 364 24.84 -119.37 5.96
N GLU A 365 25.81 -118.75 5.28
CA GLU A 365 26.79 -119.44 4.43
C GLU A 365 27.75 -120.30 5.27
N GLU A 366 28.24 -119.79 6.40
CA GLU A 366 29.06 -120.54 7.36
C GLU A 366 28.28 -121.72 7.98
N LEU A 367 27.01 -121.53 8.33
CA LEU A 367 26.11 -122.60 8.78
C LEU A 367 25.84 -123.63 7.68
N LEU A 368 25.66 -123.21 6.42
CA LEU A 368 25.49 -124.13 5.29
C LEU A 368 26.78 -124.94 5.03
N ALA A 369 27.96 -124.32 5.15
CA ALA A 369 29.24 -125.01 5.08
C ALA A 369 29.39 -126.03 6.22
N TYR A 370 28.98 -125.68 7.44
CA TYR A 370 28.97 -126.59 8.59
C TYR A 370 27.99 -127.74 8.41
N VAL A 371 26.76 -127.48 7.92
CA VAL A 371 25.78 -128.52 7.56
C VAL A 371 26.31 -129.45 6.47
N ASN A 372 27.04 -128.94 5.48
CA ASN A 372 27.67 -129.76 4.44
C ASN A 372 28.78 -130.65 5.02
N ILE A 373 29.60 -130.13 5.95
CA ILE A 373 30.58 -130.94 6.70
C ILE A 373 29.89 -132.04 7.53
N LEU A 374 28.79 -131.72 8.21
CA LEU A 374 27.98 -132.72 8.93
C LEU A 374 27.36 -133.76 8.00
N GLN A 375 26.84 -133.35 6.83
CA GLN A 375 26.33 -134.29 5.81
C GLN A 375 27.45 -135.21 5.29
N LEU A 376 28.67 -134.69 5.06
CA LEU A 376 29.83 -135.50 4.70
C LEU A 376 30.29 -136.45 5.82
N GLN A 377 30.09 -136.08 7.10
CA GLN A 377 30.31 -136.99 8.23
C GLN A 377 29.24 -138.08 8.32
N ILE A 378 27.96 -137.75 8.11
CA ILE A 378 26.85 -138.71 8.05
C ILE A 378 27.08 -139.67 6.88
N GLN A 379 27.39 -139.17 5.69
CA GLN A 379 27.66 -139.98 4.50
C GLN A 379 28.91 -140.88 4.70
N ARG A 380 29.89 -140.46 5.50
CA ARG A 380 30.99 -141.33 5.98
C ARG A 380 30.50 -142.43 6.92
N GLN A 381 29.62 -142.14 7.87
CA GLN A 381 29.03 -143.18 8.75
C GLN A 381 28.15 -144.16 7.95
N GLU A 382 27.34 -143.68 7.00
CA GLU A 382 26.58 -144.49 6.06
C GLU A 382 27.49 -145.32 5.14
N SER A 383 28.70 -144.86 4.83
CA SER A 383 29.68 -145.64 4.07
C SER A 383 30.37 -146.74 4.91
N ASN A 384 30.53 -146.52 6.22
CA ASN A 384 31.18 -147.45 7.16
C ASN A 384 30.22 -148.50 7.76
N THR A 385 28.90 -148.33 7.62
CA THR A 385 27.90 -149.14 8.34
C THR A 385 26.93 -149.88 7.40
N LYS A 386 27.43 -150.35 6.25
CA LYS A 386 26.63 -151.11 5.26
C LYS A 386 26.68 -152.62 5.48
N GLN A 387 25.95 -153.12 6.47
CA GLN A 387 25.50 -154.52 6.49
C GLN A 387 24.29 -154.76 7.42
N VAL A 388 23.45 -155.74 7.04
CA VAL A 388 22.40 -156.41 7.85
C VAL A 388 20.97 -155.76 7.93
N ILE A 389 20.11 -156.23 6.98
CA ILE A 389 18.70 -156.71 7.16
C ILE A 389 17.47 -155.76 7.07
N ASN A 390 16.67 -156.05 6.02
CA ASN A 390 15.21 -156.17 5.80
C ASN A 390 14.12 -155.22 6.39
N GLU A 391 13.25 -154.78 5.47
CA GLU A 391 11.76 -154.90 5.42
C GLU A 391 10.93 -154.96 6.73
N THR A 392 9.93 -154.05 6.90
CA THR A 392 8.45 -154.31 6.83
C THR A 392 7.56 -153.15 7.36
N SER A 393 6.29 -153.12 6.90
CA SER A 393 5.01 -152.65 7.49
C SER A 393 4.74 -151.24 8.11
N GLU A 394 3.69 -150.60 7.56
CA GLU A 394 2.44 -150.10 8.19
C GLU A 394 2.35 -148.95 9.25
N SER A 395 1.75 -147.83 8.79
CA SER A 395 0.48 -147.24 9.30
C SER A 395 0.39 -146.28 10.52
N CYS A 396 -0.74 -145.53 10.55
CA CYS A 396 -1.45 -144.83 11.66
C CYS A 396 -1.02 -143.43 12.21
N SER A 397 -1.75 -142.40 11.74
CA SER A 397 -2.64 -141.45 12.50
C SER A 397 -2.18 -140.44 13.60
N ASP A 398 -2.61 -139.18 13.40
CA ASP A 398 -3.26 -138.20 14.33
C ASP A 398 -2.52 -137.38 15.43
N GLY A 399 -3.05 -136.14 15.63
CA GLY A 399 -2.68 -135.12 16.64
C GLY A 399 -2.00 -133.87 16.03
N ASN A 400 -2.60 -132.67 15.80
CA ASN A 400 -3.62 -131.85 16.51
C ASN A 400 -3.03 -131.18 17.79
N VAL A 401 -3.23 -129.89 18.14
CA VAL A 401 -4.35 -128.93 17.89
C VAL A 401 -3.91 -127.44 17.92
N ASP A 402 -4.74 -126.54 17.32
CA ASP A 402 -4.96 -125.10 17.64
C ASP A 402 -3.81 -124.06 17.48
N LYS A 403 -4.01 -122.79 17.05
CA LYS A 403 -5.17 -121.91 16.68
C LYS A 403 -4.61 -120.74 15.80
N ALA A 404 -5.31 -119.82 15.09
CA ALA A 404 -6.71 -119.42 14.81
C ALA A 404 -6.74 -118.79 13.36
N CYS A 405 -7.80 -118.36 12.64
CA CYS A 405 -9.12 -117.74 12.89
C CYS A 405 -9.05 -116.27 13.39
N LEU A 406 -9.67 -115.22 12.81
CA LEU A 406 -10.70 -114.99 11.74
C LEU A 406 -10.31 -113.75 10.85
N ILE A 407 -10.83 -113.39 9.65
CA ILE A 407 -12.18 -113.39 9.02
C ILE A 407 -13.12 -112.29 9.64
N ASP A 408 -13.80 -111.36 8.94
CA ASP A 408 -13.88 -110.95 7.51
C ASP A 408 -14.60 -109.56 7.32
N PHE A 409 -14.81 -109.14 6.07
CA PHE A 409 -15.88 -108.26 5.50
C PHE A 409 -16.34 -106.91 6.13
N ARG A 410 -15.94 -105.80 5.48
CA ARG A 410 -16.74 -104.96 4.52
C ARG A 410 -18.08 -104.26 4.93
N ASN A 411 -18.16 -102.95 4.57
CA ASN A 411 -19.32 -102.09 4.18
C ASN A 411 -20.11 -101.17 5.19
N LYS A 412 -19.85 -99.84 5.08
CA LYS A 412 -20.75 -98.79 4.46
C LYS A 412 -21.86 -98.03 5.26
N HIS A 413 -21.59 -96.73 5.50
CA HIS A 413 -22.48 -95.53 5.61
C HIS A 413 -23.42 -95.25 6.81
N ASN A 414 -23.39 -93.96 7.27
CA ASN A 414 -24.47 -93.09 7.80
C ASN A 414 -25.15 -93.47 9.15
N SER A 415 -25.70 -92.58 9.99
CA SER A 415 -25.71 -91.09 10.06
C SER A 415 -26.07 -90.60 11.50
N ASP A 416 -25.78 -89.32 11.78
CA ASP A 416 -26.48 -88.35 12.67
C ASP A 416 -26.59 -88.54 14.22
N ASP A 417 -26.39 -87.40 14.93
CA ASP A 417 -26.88 -86.92 16.26
C ASP A 417 -26.68 -87.77 17.56
N ASP A 418 -26.51 -87.20 18.78
CA ASP A 418 -27.21 -86.04 19.37
C ASP A 418 -26.45 -85.31 20.54
N VAL A 419 -26.31 -83.97 20.41
CA VAL A 419 -26.51 -82.84 21.37
C VAL A 419 -25.84 -82.75 22.78
N VAL A 420 -25.79 -81.49 23.29
CA VAL A 420 -25.35 -80.95 24.62
C VAL A 420 -23.91 -80.41 24.67
N ASN A 421 -23.53 -79.24 25.23
CA ASN A 421 -24.09 -77.87 25.46
C ASN A 421 -22.97 -77.01 26.14
N SER A 422 -22.97 -75.67 26.27
CA SER A 422 -23.53 -74.52 25.51
C SER A 422 -23.09 -73.19 26.19
N VAL A 423 -22.97 -72.08 25.45
CA VAL A 423 -23.25 -70.63 25.76
C VAL A 423 -22.43 -69.76 24.77
N MET A 424 -22.95 -68.92 23.85
CA MET A 424 -24.00 -67.87 23.80
C MET A 424 -23.51 -66.41 23.98
N ASP A 425 -23.18 -65.76 22.85
CA ASP A 425 -23.76 -64.50 22.30
C ASP A 425 -23.33 -64.45 20.79
N GLY A 426 -23.97 -63.83 19.80
CA GLY A 426 -24.86 -62.64 19.73
C GLY A 426 -24.08 -61.50 19.04
N ILE A 427 -24.45 -60.90 17.89
CA ILE A 427 -25.70 -60.86 17.08
C ILE A 427 -25.33 -60.76 15.56
N ASP A 428 -26.22 -61.18 14.65
CA ASP A 428 -26.14 -61.03 13.18
C ASP A 428 -27.24 -60.07 12.65
N ILE A 429 -27.04 -59.43 11.48
CA ILE A 429 -28.09 -59.02 10.50
C ILE A 429 -27.47 -58.61 9.14
N LYS A 430 -27.60 -59.52 8.16
CA LYS A 430 -27.89 -59.42 6.70
C LYS A 430 -27.47 -58.21 5.80
N PRO A 431 -27.24 -58.47 4.48
CA PRO A 431 -26.83 -57.47 3.47
C PRO A 431 -28.00 -56.79 2.71
N ILE A 432 -27.65 -55.78 1.90
CA ILE A 432 -28.52 -55.11 0.90
C ILE A 432 -27.88 -55.23 -0.50
N SER A 433 -28.71 -55.30 -1.54
CA SER A 433 -28.35 -55.60 -2.94
C SER A 433 -28.21 -54.37 -3.85
N ASP A 434 -27.34 -54.51 -4.85
CA ASP A 434 -27.31 -53.93 -6.21
C ASP A 434 -28.11 -52.64 -6.52
N ALA A 435 -27.38 -51.61 -7.00
CA ALA A 435 -27.90 -50.62 -7.93
C ALA A 435 -26.81 -50.09 -8.90
N GLU A 436 -27.16 -50.08 -10.20
CA GLU A 436 -26.64 -49.23 -11.29
C GLU A 436 -25.12 -48.97 -11.43
N TRP A 437 -24.47 -49.79 -12.27
CA TRP A 437 -23.31 -49.35 -13.07
C TRP A 437 -23.78 -48.90 -14.47
N SER A 438 -23.47 -47.67 -14.87
CA SER A 438 -23.64 -47.23 -16.28
C SER A 438 -22.69 -46.08 -16.64
N GLY A 439 -22.30 -45.97 -17.92
CA GLY A 439 -21.79 -44.72 -18.49
C GLY A 439 -20.31 -44.63 -18.95
N PHE A 440 -19.94 -45.37 -20.00
CA PHE A 440 -18.84 -45.06 -20.97
C PHE A 440 -17.38 -45.02 -20.43
N GLN A 441 -16.34 -44.97 -21.28
CA GLN A 441 -15.96 -45.83 -22.43
C GLN A 441 -14.45 -45.61 -22.68
N PRO A 442 -13.60 -46.64 -22.91
CA PRO A 442 -12.15 -46.42 -23.06
C PRO A 442 -11.77 -45.84 -24.43
N THR A 443 -10.97 -44.77 -24.44
CA THR A 443 -10.33 -44.21 -25.65
C THR A 443 -8.88 -44.69 -25.78
N ASN A 444 -8.49 -45.07 -27.00
CA ASN A 444 -7.14 -45.54 -27.29
C ASN A 444 -6.09 -44.43 -27.20
N ALA A 445 -4.99 -44.68 -26.49
CA ALA A 445 -3.72 -44.00 -26.68
C ALA A 445 -2.60 -45.07 -26.78
N ARG A 446 -1.68 -44.91 -27.73
CA ARG A 446 -0.62 -45.90 -28.01
C ARG A 446 0.57 -45.72 -27.06
N ILE A 447 1.18 -46.83 -26.68
CA ILE A 447 2.57 -46.84 -26.17
C ILE A 447 3.48 -46.43 -27.33
N ALA A 448 4.28 -45.38 -27.13
CA ALA A 448 5.37 -44.98 -28.02
C ALA A 448 6.47 -44.25 -27.25
N ASP A 449 7.72 -44.56 -27.59
CA ASP A 449 8.96 -43.82 -27.33
C ASP A 449 9.18 -43.25 -25.91
N VAL A 450 9.76 -44.09 -25.05
CA VAL A 450 10.72 -43.59 -24.05
C VAL A 450 11.89 -42.93 -24.80
N ARG A 451 12.23 -41.70 -24.43
CA ARG A 451 13.54 -41.11 -24.74
C ARG A 451 14.26 -40.78 -23.43
N GLU A 452 15.54 -41.11 -23.41
CA GLU A 452 16.44 -40.74 -22.32
C GLU A 452 16.57 -39.21 -22.26
N ILE A 453 16.50 -38.65 -21.05
CA ILE A 453 16.94 -37.29 -20.78
C ILE A 453 18.38 -37.40 -20.30
N LEU A 454 19.33 -36.97 -21.14
CA LEU A 454 20.70 -36.75 -20.71
C LEU A 454 20.69 -35.71 -19.58
N SER A 455 21.40 -36.02 -18.50
CA SER A 455 21.73 -35.02 -17.48
C SER A 455 22.91 -34.21 -17.96
N ASP A 456 22.78 -32.89 -17.96
CA ASP A 456 23.92 -31.96 -18.06
C ASP A 456 23.66 -30.75 -17.16
N GLU A 457 24.73 -30.04 -16.81
CA GLU A 457 24.80 -29.18 -15.63
C GLU A 457 24.28 -27.76 -15.86
N GLY A 458 24.10 -27.01 -14.76
CA GLY A 458 23.47 -25.69 -14.77
C GLY A 458 24.43 -24.51 -14.90
N ALA A 459 23.83 -23.34 -15.18
CA ALA A 459 24.47 -22.01 -15.32
C ALA A 459 25.27 -21.83 -16.65
N THR A 460 25.40 -20.63 -17.24
CA THR A 460 25.24 -19.26 -16.71
C THR A 460 24.64 -18.27 -17.73
N SER A 461 24.14 -17.13 -17.23
CA SER A 461 24.11 -15.80 -17.88
C SER A 461 23.27 -15.58 -19.14
N LEU A 462 22.23 -14.75 -19.02
CA LEU A 462 21.72 -13.88 -20.08
C LEU A 462 21.39 -12.50 -19.49
N ASP A 463 21.93 -11.44 -20.10
CA ASP A 463 21.80 -10.06 -19.63
C ASP A 463 20.45 -9.41 -19.96
N ILE A 464 20.08 -8.39 -19.17
CA ILE A 464 18.87 -7.59 -19.37
C ILE A 464 19.21 -6.41 -20.31
N PRO A 465 18.58 -6.30 -21.49
CA PRO A 465 18.83 -5.16 -22.39
C PRO A 465 18.19 -3.88 -21.84
N VAL A 466 19.02 -2.88 -21.55
CA VAL A 466 18.59 -1.54 -21.15
C VAL A 466 18.08 -0.78 -22.38
N VAL A 467 16.83 -0.30 -22.33
CA VAL A 467 16.25 0.53 -23.40
C VAL A 467 16.80 1.96 -23.31
N THR A 468 17.59 2.34 -24.31
CA THR A 468 18.06 3.73 -24.48
C THR A 468 16.99 4.59 -25.16
N THR A 469 16.57 5.67 -24.52
CA THR A 469 15.73 6.71 -25.13
C THR A 469 16.59 7.74 -25.86
N GLU A 470 16.55 7.75 -27.19
CA GLU A 470 17.08 8.89 -27.96
C GLU A 470 16.13 10.09 -27.88
N ALA A 471 16.70 11.30 -27.86
CA ALA A 471 15.96 12.55 -27.89
C ALA A 471 16.28 13.30 -29.19
N ASP A 472 15.28 13.51 -30.06
CA ASP A 472 15.46 14.33 -31.26
C ASP A 472 15.18 15.81 -30.93
N HIS A 473 16.16 16.67 -31.20
CA HIS A 473 16.14 18.09 -30.91
C HIS A 473 16.16 18.87 -32.24
N LYS A 474 14.98 19.29 -32.73
CA LYS A 474 14.87 20.19 -33.88
C LYS A 474 13.86 21.32 -33.70
N GLN A 475 14.43 22.51 -33.64
CA GLN A 475 13.90 23.83 -34.02
C GLN A 475 15.10 24.61 -34.63
N PRO A 476 14.92 25.74 -35.34
CA PRO A 476 13.74 26.61 -35.44
C PRO A 476 12.51 25.97 -36.10
#